data_AF-A0AAJ0F2K0-F1
#
_entry.id   AF-A0AAJ0F2K0-F1
#
_cell.length_a   1.000
_cell.length_b   1.000
_cell.length_c   1.000
_cell.angle_alpha   90.00
_cell.angle_beta   90.00
_cell.angle_gamma   90.00
#
_symmetry.space_group_name_H-M   'P 1'
#
loop_
_entity.id
_entity.type
_entity.pdbx_description
1 polymer ?
#
loop_
_entity_poly.entity_id
_entity_poly.type
_entity_poly.pdbx_seq_one_letter_code
_entity_poly.pdbx_strand_id
1 'polypeptide(L)'
;MMLRFASYAGLFSVFIQTCIALKNSIVSIPYELKYLLPPPFHGSLFHSFVNGTNTSDASTNEILQFATKTPFISYDDEFLALLGQNPVIELVEEGPGNFAGEAGVWVSDRNEVWYTIWINDGPTHVEILDLNPKTIRNLTSPKPLENPNGGFNHQSCMYFTCLRNDTRDWPGGVVSVDPETGHVETVLNSYFNLKFNSIHDVAWVTQP
;
A
#
# COMPACT_ATOMS: atom_id res chain seq x y z
N MET A 1 22.66 -58.21 -3.24
CA MET A 1 23.49 -57.20 -2.54
C MET A 1 22.96 -55.82 -2.90
N MET A 2 21.87 -55.40 -2.23
CA MET A 2 21.33 -54.04 -2.30
C MET A 2 22.03 -53.21 -1.25
N LEU A 3 22.53 -52.02 -1.59
CA LEU A 3 22.47 -50.83 -0.71
C LEU A 3 23.12 -49.60 -1.36
N ARG A 4 22.51 -48.44 -1.03
CA ARG A 4 22.99 -47.04 -1.13
C ARG A 4 22.55 -46.20 -2.35
N PHE A 5 21.27 -45.82 -2.34
CA PHE A 5 20.82 -44.50 -2.78
C PHE A 5 19.92 -43.89 -1.71
N ALA A 6 20.50 -43.21 -0.72
CA ALA A 6 19.74 -42.38 0.22
C ALA A 6 20.71 -41.42 0.92
N SER A 7 21.06 -40.29 0.30
CA SER A 7 21.68 -39.13 0.96
C SER A 7 21.74 -37.92 0.03
N TYR A 8 20.61 -37.49 -0.55
CA TYR A 8 20.53 -36.14 -1.17
C TYR A 8 19.14 -35.48 -1.06
N ALA A 9 18.15 -36.12 -0.44
CA ALA A 9 16.81 -35.55 -0.27
C ALA A 9 16.65 -34.62 0.95
N GLY A 10 17.57 -34.67 1.92
CA GLY A 10 17.44 -33.93 3.18
C GLY A 10 17.88 -32.46 3.16
N LEU A 11 18.73 -32.06 2.21
CA LEU A 11 19.30 -30.69 2.17
C LEU A 11 18.46 -29.70 1.35
N PHE A 12 17.69 -30.17 0.36
CA PHE A 12 16.82 -29.30 -0.44
C PHE A 12 15.52 -28.90 0.29
N SER A 13 15.01 -29.77 1.17
CA SER A 13 13.78 -29.49 1.93
C SER A 13 13.95 -28.38 2.98
N VAL A 14 15.15 -28.21 3.53
CA VAL A 14 15.43 -27.21 4.58
C VAL A 14 15.51 -25.79 4.01
N PHE A 15 16.01 -25.62 2.79
CA PHE A 15 16.12 -24.29 2.14
C PHE A 15 14.79 -23.74 1.62
N ILE A 16 13.84 -24.60 1.26
CA ILE A 16 12.49 -24.15 0.85
C ILE A 16 11.67 -23.74 2.08
N GLN A 17 11.84 -24.44 3.21
CA GLN A 17 11.18 -24.13 4.47
C GLN A 17 11.59 -22.75 5.03
N THR A 18 12.86 -22.36 4.90
CA THR A 18 13.38 -21.09 5.44
C THR A 18 12.88 -19.86 4.66
N CYS A 19 12.68 -19.96 3.35
CA CYS A 19 12.11 -18.86 2.55
C CYS A 19 10.59 -18.72 2.73
N ILE A 20 9.87 -19.81 3.00
CA ILE A 20 8.43 -19.77 3.31
C ILE A 20 8.18 -19.24 4.73
N ALA A 21 9.06 -19.55 5.69
CA ALA A 21 8.93 -19.17 7.11
C ALA A 21 9.01 -17.65 7.39
N LEU A 22 9.49 -16.83 6.46
CA LEU A 22 9.57 -15.37 6.63
C LEU A 22 8.37 -14.62 6.04
N LYS A 23 7.52 -15.24 5.21
CA LYS A 23 6.42 -14.51 4.53
C LYS A 23 5.25 -14.16 5.46
N ASN A 24 5.13 -14.87 6.57
CA ASN A 24 4.09 -14.69 7.58
C ASN A 24 4.68 -14.39 8.97
N SER A 25 5.99 -14.16 9.06
CA SER A 25 6.60 -13.88 10.36
C SER A 25 6.18 -12.51 10.86
N ILE A 26 6.03 -12.42 12.18
CA ILE A 26 5.69 -11.20 12.89
C ILE A 26 6.74 -11.01 13.97
N VAL A 27 7.19 -9.78 14.15
CA VAL A 27 8.00 -9.36 15.30
C VAL A 27 7.19 -8.35 16.10
N SER A 28 7.20 -8.48 17.42
CA SER A 28 6.61 -7.48 18.31
C SER A 28 7.74 -6.78 19.05
N ILE A 29 7.87 -5.48 18.82
CA ILE A 29 8.83 -4.62 19.46
C ILE A 29 8.12 -3.95 20.65
N PRO A 30 8.64 -4.06 21.89
CA PRO A 30 8.07 -3.36 23.03
C PRO A 30 7.86 -1.87 22.73
N TYR A 31 6.66 -1.38 22.99
CA TYR A 31 6.24 -0.01 22.68
C TYR A 31 7.21 1.02 23.29
N GLU A 32 7.72 0.74 24.48
CA GLU A 32 8.67 1.54 25.25
C GLU A 32 9.95 1.83 24.45
N LEU A 33 10.43 0.90 23.62
CA LEU A 33 11.67 1.09 22.86
C LEU A 33 11.58 2.24 21.84
N LYS A 34 10.38 2.72 21.50
CA LYS A 34 10.23 3.92 20.67
C LYS A 34 10.62 5.22 21.38
N TYR A 35 10.64 5.24 22.71
CA TYR A 35 10.96 6.44 23.50
C TYR A 35 11.91 6.20 24.68
N LEU A 36 12.28 4.95 24.98
CA LEU A 36 13.12 4.54 26.11
C LEU A 36 14.08 3.41 25.69
N LEU A 37 15.09 3.77 24.88
CA LEU A 37 16.14 2.83 24.46
C LEU A 37 17.21 2.64 25.56
N PRO A 38 17.77 1.43 25.72
CA PRO A 38 18.89 1.18 26.62
C PRO A 38 20.14 2.00 26.22
N PRO A 39 20.71 2.82 27.12
CA PRO A 39 21.90 3.61 26.82
C PRO A 39 23.21 2.80 26.96
N PRO A 40 24.29 3.17 26.24
CA PRO A 40 24.27 4.09 25.11
C PRO A 40 23.47 3.52 23.93
N PHE A 41 22.82 4.40 23.17
CA PHE A 41 22.19 4.08 21.90
C PHE A 41 22.56 5.10 20.83
N HIS A 42 22.48 4.67 19.57
CA HIS A 42 22.72 5.49 18.39
C HIS A 42 21.59 5.28 17.39
N GLY A 43 21.11 6.37 16.79
CA GLY A 43 20.11 6.36 15.72
C GLY A 43 20.65 6.99 14.44
N SER A 44 19.91 6.88 13.34
CA SER A 44 20.24 7.48 12.05
C SER A 44 19.02 8.10 11.38
N LEU A 45 19.14 9.35 10.92
CA LEU A 45 18.08 10.03 10.16
C LEU A 45 17.94 9.50 8.72
N PHE A 46 18.88 8.67 8.26
CA PHE A 46 18.90 8.11 6.91
C PHE A 46 18.39 6.65 6.86
N HIS A 47 17.94 6.13 8.00
CA HIS A 47 17.49 4.75 8.15
C HIS A 47 16.17 4.73 8.94
N SER A 48 15.42 3.64 8.83
CA SER A 48 14.23 3.42 9.66
C SER A 48 14.63 3.12 11.10
N PHE A 49 13.67 3.14 12.02
CA PHE A 49 13.90 2.80 13.41
C PHE A 49 14.57 1.43 13.58
N VAL A 50 14.14 0.41 12.83
CA VAL A 50 14.62 -0.97 13.00
C VAL A 50 15.98 -1.26 12.35
N ASN A 51 16.36 -0.53 11.29
CA ASN A 51 17.66 -0.71 10.62
C ASN A 51 18.67 0.42 10.90
N GLY A 52 18.26 1.46 11.64
CA GLY A 52 19.08 2.62 11.99
C GLY A 52 19.42 2.74 13.47
N THR A 53 18.88 1.87 14.32
CA THR A 53 19.06 1.92 15.78
C THR A 53 20.01 0.82 16.26
N ASN A 54 20.97 1.21 17.09
CA ASN A 54 21.83 0.28 17.82
C ASN A 54 21.92 0.70 19.28
N THR A 55 21.86 -0.27 20.20
CA THR A 55 21.88 -0.05 21.65
C THR A 55 23.02 -0.84 22.30
N SER A 56 23.27 -0.62 23.59
CA SER A 56 24.18 -1.46 24.38
C SER A 56 23.58 -2.82 24.76
N ASP A 57 22.27 -2.98 24.63
CA ASP A 57 21.54 -4.18 25.00
C ASP A 57 21.44 -5.14 23.81
N ALA A 58 22.07 -6.32 23.95
CA ALA A 58 22.11 -7.32 22.89
C ALA A 58 20.71 -7.82 22.52
N SER A 59 19.82 -7.98 23.50
CA SER A 59 18.46 -8.49 23.26
C SER A 59 17.61 -7.53 22.43
N THR A 60 17.73 -6.24 22.70
CA THR A 60 17.10 -5.16 21.94
C THR A 60 17.61 -5.17 20.50
N ASN A 61 18.93 -5.26 20.31
CA ASN A 61 19.54 -5.29 18.99
C ASN A 61 19.13 -6.53 18.17
N GLU A 62 18.99 -7.69 18.80
CA GLU A 62 18.51 -8.92 18.16
C GLU A 62 17.06 -8.77 17.67
N ILE A 63 16.17 -8.18 18.47
CA ILE A 63 14.78 -7.92 18.08
C ILE A 63 14.73 -6.97 16.87
N LEU A 64 15.48 -5.86 16.92
CA LEU A 64 15.53 -4.89 15.81
C LEU A 64 16.10 -5.52 14.54
N GLN A 65 17.17 -6.32 14.66
CA GLN A 65 17.76 -7.03 13.54
C GLN A 65 16.77 -8.04 12.93
N PHE A 66 16.03 -8.78 13.74
CA PHE A 66 15.00 -9.69 13.25
C PHE A 66 13.86 -8.94 12.53
N ALA A 67 13.49 -7.76 13.05
CA ALA A 67 12.50 -6.90 12.41
C ALA A 67 12.88 -6.46 11.00
N THR A 68 14.18 -6.25 10.72
CA THR A 68 14.64 -5.88 9.35
C THR A 68 14.38 -6.96 8.29
N LYS A 69 14.06 -8.19 8.71
CA LYS A 69 13.84 -9.36 7.83
C LYS A 69 12.39 -9.85 7.86
N THR A 70 11.52 -9.17 8.59
CA THR A 70 10.16 -9.61 8.90
C THR A 70 9.15 -8.70 8.20
N PRO A 71 8.11 -9.25 7.53
CA PRO A 71 7.13 -8.46 6.80
C PRO A 71 6.19 -7.66 7.71
N PHE A 72 5.91 -8.16 8.91
CA PHE A 72 5.02 -7.52 9.87
C PHE A 72 5.77 -7.13 11.14
N ILE A 73 5.78 -5.83 11.45
CA ILE A 73 6.38 -5.29 12.66
C ILE A 73 5.26 -4.70 13.50
N SER A 74 5.03 -5.29 14.68
CA SER A 74 4.09 -4.78 15.67
C SER A 74 4.81 -3.93 16.72
N TYR A 75 4.16 -2.85 17.13
CA TYR A 75 4.52 -2.08 18.33
C TYR A 75 3.39 -2.07 19.37
N ASP A 76 2.29 -2.78 19.09
CA ASP A 76 1.08 -2.79 19.91
C ASP A 76 0.27 -4.07 19.61
N ASP A 77 -0.27 -4.71 20.63
CA ASP A 77 -1.06 -5.94 20.48
C ASP A 77 -2.34 -5.71 19.67
N GLU A 78 -2.87 -4.47 19.63
CA GLU A 78 -4.02 -4.13 18.78
C GLU A 78 -3.72 -4.35 17.29
N PHE A 79 -2.48 -4.13 16.84
CA PHE A 79 -2.08 -4.41 15.46
C PHE A 79 -2.11 -5.91 15.15
N LEU A 80 -1.75 -6.75 16.12
CA LEU A 80 -1.79 -8.22 15.94
C LEU A 80 -3.22 -8.72 15.70
N ALA A 81 -4.21 -8.06 16.30
CA ALA A 81 -5.62 -8.38 16.07
C ALA A 81 -6.08 -8.05 14.65
N LEU A 82 -5.44 -7.09 13.96
CA LEU A 82 -5.78 -6.69 12.58
C LEU A 82 -5.24 -7.67 11.53
N LEU A 83 -4.14 -8.38 11.82
CA LEU A 83 -3.46 -9.26 10.87
C LEU A 83 -4.19 -10.60 10.62
N GLY A 84 -4.97 -11.07 11.59
CA GLY A 84 -5.56 -12.41 11.58
C GLY A 84 -4.54 -13.51 11.89
N GLN A 85 -4.94 -14.78 11.76
CA GLN A 85 -4.18 -15.92 12.30
C GLN A 85 -2.91 -16.29 11.50
N ASN A 86 -2.84 -15.93 10.23
CA ASN A 86 -1.71 -16.27 9.34
C ASN A 86 -1.56 -15.20 8.26
N PRO A 87 -1.10 -13.98 8.61
CA PRO A 87 -0.99 -12.90 7.64
C PRO A 87 0.09 -13.25 6.61
N VAL A 88 -0.17 -12.94 5.33
CA VAL A 88 0.78 -13.15 4.25
C VAL A 88 0.78 -11.90 3.39
N ILE A 89 1.97 -11.40 3.06
CA ILE A 89 2.13 -10.39 2.02
C ILE A 89 2.29 -11.11 0.68
N GLU A 90 1.43 -10.79 -0.27
CA GLU A 90 1.51 -11.26 -1.64
C GLU A 90 1.81 -10.07 -2.56
N LEU A 91 2.83 -10.22 -3.41
CA LEU A 91 3.08 -9.30 -4.52
C LEU A 91 2.05 -9.61 -5.60
N VAL A 92 1.18 -8.65 -5.90
CA VAL A 92 0.11 -8.82 -6.91
C VAL A 92 0.64 -8.58 -8.33
N GLU A 93 1.45 -7.54 -8.52
CA GLU A 93 2.02 -7.14 -9.81
C GLU A 93 3.38 -6.49 -9.57
N GLU A 94 4.28 -6.56 -10.56
CA GLU A 94 5.54 -5.80 -10.60
C GLU A 94 5.80 -5.35 -12.05
N GLY A 95 5.98 -4.04 -12.24
CA GLY A 95 6.24 -3.43 -13.54
C GLY A 95 7.63 -2.78 -13.63
N PRO A 96 8.09 -2.43 -14.84
CA PRO A 96 9.40 -1.80 -15.05
C PRO A 96 9.48 -0.32 -14.62
N GLY A 97 8.36 0.30 -14.23
CA GLY A 97 8.26 1.70 -13.82
C GLY A 97 7.41 1.87 -12.56
N ASN A 98 7.24 3.11 -12.11
CA ASN A 98 6.41 3.38 -10.94
C ASN A 98 4.92 3.24 -11.33
N PHE A 99 4.18 2.43 -10.59
CA PHE A 99 2.76 2.23 -10.79
C PHE A 99 2.08 2.07 -9.42
N ALA A 100 0.74 2.19 -9.37
CA ALA A 100 -0.03 2.17 -8.11
C ALA A 100 0.49 3.17 -7.06
N GLY A 101 0.46 4.46 -7.42
CA GLY A 101 1.02 5.54 -6.60
C GLY A 101 0.09 6.05 -5.51
N GLU A 102 -1.22 6.07 -5.76
CA GLU A 102 -2.20 6.72 -4.88
C GLU A 102 -3.57 6.02 -4.92
N ALA A 103 -4.48 6.43 -4.03
CA ALA A 103 -5.90 6.11 -4.05
C ALA A 103 -6.27 4.62 -4.09
N GLY A 104 -5.49 3.71 -3.49
CA GLY A 104 -5.83 2.28 -3.41
C GLY A 104 -7.18 2.03 -2.71
N VAL A 105 -8.27 2.11 -3.46
CA VAL A 105 -9.65 2.14 -2.96
C VAL A 105 -10.34 0.83 -3.29
N TRP A 106 -10.88 0.19 -2.26
CA TRP A 106 -11.62 -1.06 -2.42
C TRP A 106 -13.08 -0.79 -2.80
N VAL A 107 -13.51 -1.38 -3.92
CA VAL A 107 -14.89 -1.36 -4.42
C VAL A 107 -15.50 -2.74 -4.19
N SER A 108 -16.04 -2.91 -2.97
CA SER A 108 -16.37 -4.23 -2.41
C SER A 108 -17.42 -5.02 -3.19
N ASP A 109 -18.44 -4.36 -3.72
CA ASP A 109 -19.52 -4.95 -4.52
C ASP A 109 -19.06 -5.47 -5.88
N ARG A 110 -17.88 -5.04 -6.33
CA ARG A 110 -17.27 -5.45 -7.61
C ARG A 110 -16.04 -6.36 -7.42
N ASN A 111 -15.57 -6.51 -6.17
CA ASN A 111 -14.32 -7.21 -5.86
C ASN A 111 -13.10 -6.62 -6.62
N GLU A 112 -13.05 -5.29 -6.67
CA GLU A 112 -12.04 -4.51 -7.39
C GLU A 112 -11.27 -3.59 -6.44
N VAL A 113 -10.02 -3.29 -6.78
CA VAL A 113 -9.24 -2.19 -6.18
C VAL A 113 -8.92 -1.19 -7.28
N TRP A 114 -9.38 0.04 -7.11
CA TRP A 114 -9.12 1.13 -8.02
C TRP A 114 -7.94 1.93 -7.47
N TYR A 115 -7.04 2.40 -8.32
CA TYR A 115 -5.87 3.18 -7.91
C TYR A 115 -5.44 4.13 -9.02
N THR A 116 -4.63 5.12 -8.66
CA THR A 116 -4.03 6.05 -9.60
C THR A 116 -2.53 5.80 -9.71
N ILE A 117 -1.96 6.02 -10.89
CA ILE A 117 -0.52 5.82 -11.12
C ILE A 117 0.32 7.00 -10.63
N TRP A 118 1.62 6.76 -10.58
CA TRP A 118 2.62 7.66 -10.02
C TRP A 118 2.65 9.05 -10.67
N ILE A 119 2.39 10.07 -9.85
CA ILE A 119 2.28 11.47 -10.27
C ILE A 119 3.53 12.06 -10.94
N ASN A 120 4.73 11.56 -10.60
CA ASN A 120 5.98 12.13 -11.11
C ASN A 120 6.34 11.65 -12.53
N ASP A 121 5.63 10.65 -13.07
CA ASP A 121 5.90 10.10 -14.40
C ASP A 121 5.05 10.76 -15.50
N GLY A 122 4.14 11.68 -15.15
CA GLY A 122 3.34 12.45 -16.09
C GLY A 122 1.88 12.62 -15.66
N PRO A 123 0.97 12.94 -16.60
CA PRO A 123 -0.46 12.92 -16.33
C PRO A 123 -0.91 11.57 -15.79
N THR A 124 -1.70 11.60 -14.72
CA THR A 124 -2.22 10.38 -14.10
C THR A 124 -3.53 9.95 -14.79
N HIS A 125 -3.93 8.71 -14.52
CA HIS A 125 -5.12 7.99 -14.95
C HIS A 125 -5.51 6.98 -13.86
N VAL A 126 -6.68 6.35 -14.01
CA VAL A 126 -7.15 5.32 -13.07
C VAL A 126 -6.95 3.95 -13.68
N GLU A 127 -6.39 3.05 -12.89
CA GLU A 127 -6.35 1.62 -13.16
C GLU A 127 -7.17 0.85 -12.12
N ILE A 128 -7.64 -0.31 -12.54
CA ILE A 128 -8.54 -1.17 -11.77
C ILE A 128 -7.94 -2.56 -11.75
N LEU A 129 -7.65 -3.05 -10.54
CA LEU A 129 -7.30 -4.44 -10.26
C LEU A 129 -8.57 -5.22 -9.91
N ASP A 130 -8.92 -6.19 -10.75
CA ASP A 130 -9.87 -7.24 -10.40
C ASP A 130 -9.21 -8.22 -9.42
N LEU A 131 -9.67 -8.33 -8.18
CA LEU A 131 -9.04 -9.22 -7.19
C LEU A 131 -9.18 -10.71 -7.54
N ASN A 132 -10.11 -11.03 -8.43
CA ASN A 132 -10.26 -12.33 -9.06
C ASN A 132 -10.79 -12.08 -10.49
N PRO A 133 -9.97 -12.24 -11.54
CA PRO A 133 -8.82 -13.16 -11.64
C PRO A 133 -7.41 -12.56 -11.40
N LYS A 134 -7.25 -11.40 -10.75
CA LYS A 134 -5.98 -10.63 -10.64
C LYS A 134 -5.56 -10.03 -11.99
N THR A 135 -6.50 -9.36 -12.66
CA THR A 135 -6.24 -8.64 -13.91
C THR A 135 -6.33 -7.14 -13.70
N ILE A 136 -5.50 -6.40 -14.43
CA ILE A 136 -5.48 -4.94 -14.39
C ILE A 136 -6.06 -4.39 -15.70
N ARG A 137 -6.87 -3.33 -15.59
CA ARG A 137 -7.39 -2.58 -16.73
C ARG A 137 -7.45 -1.08 -16.45
N ASN A 138 -7.42 -0.29 -17.51
CA ASN A 138 -7.68 1.15 -17.41
C ASN A 138 -9.17 1.42 -17.19
N LEU A 139 -9.49 2.46 -16.43
CA LEU A 139 -10.84 3.02 -16.39
C LEU A 139 -11.26 3.45 -17.81
N THR A 140 -12.34 2.87 -18.30
CA THR A 140 -12.99 3.34 -19.54
C THR A 140 -14.09 4.31 -19.14
N SER A 141 -14.04 5.53 -19.67
CA SER A 141 -15.03 6.58 -19.39
C SER A 141 -15.40 7.31 -20.68
N PRO A 142 -16.67 7.72 -20.87
CA PRO A 142 -17.07 8.53 -22.02
C PRO A 142 -16.39 9.90 -22.05
N LYS A 143 -16.00 10.41 -20.89
CA LYS A 143 -15.24 11.65 -20.72
C LYS A 143 -13.95 11.32 -19.96
N PRO A 144 -12.77 11.63 -20.52
CA PRO A 144 -11.51 11.41 -19.82
C PRO A 144 -11.48 12.09 -18.45
N LEU A 145 -10.97 11.38 -17.46
CA LEU A 145 -10.67 11.91 -16.15
C LEU A 145 -9.25 12.50 -16.15
N GLU A 146 -9.13 13.80 -15.94
CA GLU A 146 -7.84 14.48 -16.02
C GLU A 146 -7.12 14.53 -14.67
N ASN A 147 -5.91 13.96 -14.66
CA ASN A 147 -5.00 13.94 -13.51
C ASN A 147 -5.64 13.51 -12.17
N PRO A 148 -6.30 12.33 -12.08
CA PRO A 148 -6.80 11.81 -10.81
C PRO A 148 -5.65 11.54 -9.82
N ASN A 149 -5.85 11.83 -8.53
CA ASN A 149 -4.86 11.61 -7.48
C ASN A 149 -5.42 10.68 -6.40
N GLY A 150 -5.94 11.23 -5.30
CA GLY A 150 -6.59 10.49 -4.23
C GLY A 150 -8.00 10.05 -4.62
N GLY A 151 -8.58 9.12 -3.85
CA GLY A 151 -9.91 8.61 -4.14
C GLY A 151 -10.59 7.95 -2.96
N PHE A 152 -11.89 7.74 -3.10
CA PHE A 152 -12.73 7.08 -2.09
C PHE A 152 -13.98 6.45 -2.73
N ASN A 153 -14.44 5.32 -2.19
CA ASN A 153 -15.71 4.72 -2.58
C ASN A 153 -16.78 5.05 -1.53
N HIS A 154 -17.91 5.60 -1.96
CA HIS A 154 -19.05 5.83 -1.09
C HIS A 154 -20.35 5.53 -1.84
N GLN A 155 -21.20 4.67 -1.24
CA GLN A 155 -22.50 4.28 -1.80
C GLN A 155 -22.42 3.80 -3.26
N SER A 156 -21.46 2.91 -3.54
CA SER A 156 -21.20 2.36 -4.88
C SER A 156 -20.86 3.43 -5.93
N CYS A 157 -20.42 4.62 -5.50
CA CYS A 157 -19.88 5.65 -6.36
C CYS A 157 -18.41 5.93 -6.00
N MET A 158 -17.57 6.05 -7.02
CA MET A 158 -16.18 6.42 -6.84
C MET A 158 -16.02 7.93 -6.86
N TYR A 159 -15.22 8.46 -5.96
CA TYR A 159 -14.83 9.87 -5.94
C TYR A 159 -13.33 9.96 -6.14
N PHE A 160 -12.89 10.82 -7.05
CA PHE A 160 -11.47 11.07 -7.28
C PHE A 160 -11.19 12.56 -7.13
N THR A 161 -10.11 12.88 -6.43
CA THR A 161 -9.51 14.21 -6.52
C THR A 161 -8.78 14.35 -7.85
N CYS A 162 -8.73 15.55 -8.41
CA CYS A 162 -8.06 15.85 -9.66
C CYS A 162 -7.10 17.02 -9.48
N LEU A 163 -5.87 16.83 -9.93
CA LEU A 163 -4.84 17.87 -9.90
C LEU A 163 -5.14 18.93 -10.96
N ARG A 164 -4.96 20.21 -10.62
CA ARG A 164 -5.08 21.31 -11.59
C ARG A 164 -4.07 21.14 -12.72
N ASN A 165 -4.50 21.50 -13.93
CA ASN A 165 -3.62 21.57 -15.08
C ASN A 165 -4.00 22.77 -15.97
N ASP A 166 -3.31 23.89 -15.76
CA ASP A 166 -3.58 25.14 -16.49
C ASP A 166 -3.24 25.06 -17.97
N THR A 167 -2.29 24.21 -18.38
CA THR A 167 -1.91 24.10 -19.80
C THR A 167 -3.02 23.46 -20.64
N ARG A 168 -3.96 22.77 -19.98
CA ARG A 168 -5.15 22.15 -20.59
C ARG A 168 -6.47 22.78 -20.13
N ASP A 169 -6.40 23.95 -19.49
CA ASP A 169 -7.52 24.65 -18.85
C ASP A 169 -8.36 23.75 -17.91
N TRP A 170 -7.70 22.82 -17.22
CA TRP A 170 -8.33 21.94 -16.26
C TRP A 170 -8.26 22.55 -14.85
N PRO A 171 -9.40 22.85 -14.19
CA PRO A 171 -9.40 23.53 -12.90
C PRO A 171 -8.99 22.63 -11.72
N GLY A 172 -8.89 21.32 -11.92
CA GLY A 172 -8.79 20.35 -10.82
C GLY A 172 -10.12 20.24 -10.05
N GLY A 173 -10.07 19.59 -8.88
CA GLY A 173 -11.23 19.49 -7.99
C GLY A 173 -11.54 18.06 -7.57
N VAL A 174 -12.82 17.72 -7.43
CA VAL A 174 -13.31 16.36 -7.20
C VAL A 174 -14.35 16.01 -8.25
N VAL A 175 -14.26 14.79 -8.77
CA VAL A 175 -15.27 14.19 -9.62
C VAL A 175 -15.87 12.96 -8.94
N SER A 176 -17.08 12.61 -9.33
CA SER A 176 -17.66 11.29 -9.12
C SER A 176 -17.56 10.47 -10.40
N VAL A 177 -17.38 9.16 -10.24
CA VAL A 177 -17.32 8.17 -11.31
C VAL A 177 -18.28 7.05 -10.95
N ASP A 178 -19.22 6.78 -11.86
CA ASP A 178 -20.06 5.59 -11.79
C ASP A 178 -19.22 4.35 -12.15
N PRO A 179 -19.06 3.37 -11.23
CA PRO A 179 -18.25 2.19 -11.49
C PRO A 179 -18.77 1.27 -12.60
N GLU A 180 -20.07 1.30 -12.90
CA GLU A 180 -20.70 0.48 -13.93
C GLU A 180 -20.52 1.09 -15.32
N THR A 181 -20.77 2.39 -15.44
CA THR A 181 -20.80 3.07 -16.75
C THR A 181 -19.52 3.83 -17.08
N GLY A 182 -18.67 4.09 -16.08
CA GLY A 182 -17.54 5.00 -16.20
C GLY A 182 -17.95 6.46 -16.41
N HIS A 183 -19.23 6.80 -16.20
CA HIS A 183 -19.72 8.17 -16.32
C HIS A 183 -19.10 9.07 -15.26
N VAL A 184 -18.59 10.22 -15.68
CA VAL A 184 -17.85 11.17 -14.84
C VAL A 184 -18.67 12.45 -14.66
N GLU A 185 -18.85 12.88 -13.41
CA GLU A 185 -19.50 14.14 -13.05
C GLU A 185 -18.62 15.00 -12.16
N THR A 186 -18.62 16.31 -12.39
CA THR A 186 -17.91 17.25 -11.52
C THR A 186 -18.71 17.45 -10.24
N VAL A 187 -18.08 17.16 -9.09
CA VAL A 187 -18.66 17.41 -7.76
C VAL A 187 -18.26 18.81 -7.27
N LEU A 188 -16.99 19.16 -7.41
CA LEU A 188 -16.45 20.47 -7.08
C LEU A 188 -15.28 20.80 -7.98
N ASN A 189 -15.18 22.05 -8.43
CA ASN A 189 -14.08 22.54 -9.26
C ASN A 189 -13.62 23.96 -8.91
N SER A 190 -14.31 24.62 -7.98
CA SER A 190 -13.96 25.96 -7.51
C SER A 190 -14.48 26.25 -6.10
N TYR A 191 -13.87 27.26 -5.47
CA TYR A 191 -14.36 27.88 -4.24
C TYR A 191 -14.28 29.40 -4.38
N PHE A 192 -15.42 30.11 -4.33
CA PHE A 192 -15.49 31.57 -4.58
C PHE A 192 -14.78 32.01 -5.88
N ASN A 193 -15.04 31.31 -6.98
CA ASN A 193 -14.44 31.57 -8.31
C ASN A 193 -12.91 31.33 -8.39
N LEU A 194 -12.32 30.70 -7.37
CA LEU A 194 -10.92 30.30 -7.38
C LEU A 194 -10.81 28.81 -7.74
N LYS A 195 -9.90 28.48 -8.65
CA LYS A 195 -9.50 27.10 -8.96
C LYS A 195 -8.80 26.50 -7.73
N PHE A 196 -8.99 25.20 -7.50
CA PHE A 196 -8.18 24.49 -6.51
C PHE A 196 -6.74 24.34 -7.03
N ASN A 197 -5.76 24.25 -6.11
CA ASN A 197 -4.39 23.93 -6.51
C ASN A 197 -4.29 22.44 -6.82
N SER A 198 -4.17 21.63 -5.77
CA SER A 198 -4.22 20.17 -5.86
C SER A 198 -4.90 19.67 -4.61
N ILE A 199 -6.02 18.98 -4.77
CA ILE A 199 -6.64 18.24 -3.66
C ILE A 199 -5.95 16.89 -3.65
N HIS A 200 -5.35 16.52 -2.51
CA HIS A 200 -4.58 15.28 -2.43
C HIS A 200 -5.51 14.08 -2.28
N ASP A 201 -6.10 13.92 -1.10
CA ASP A 201 -7.03 12.84 -0.77
C ASP A 201 -8.44 13.34 -0.46
N VAL A 202 -9.39 12.43 -0.60
CA VAL A 202 -10.79 12.61 -0.23
C VAL A 202 -11.23 11.42 0.60
N ALA A 203 -12.05 11.65 1.61
CA ALA A 203 -12.65 10.60 2.41
C ALA A 203 -14.05 11.01 2.83
N TRP A 204 -14.95 10.03 2.93
CA TRP A 204 -16.25 10.22 3.55
C TRP A 204 -16.13 9.93 5.05
N VAL A 205 -16.43 10.93 5.90
CA VAL A 205 -16.18 10.85 7.35
C VAL A 205 -17.44 10.69 8.21
N THR A 206 -18.63 10.73 7.60
CA THR A 206 -19.86 10.49 8.36
C THR A 206 -20.12 9.00 8.50
N GLN A 207 -20.29 8.55 9.75
CA GLN A 207 -20.67 7.17 10.04
C GLN A 207 -22.10 6.91 9.52
N PRO A 208 -22.38 5.75 8.90
CA PRO A 208 -23.75 5.29 8.70
C PRO A 208 -24.47 5.05 10.03
#